data_AF-A0A929G7W9-F1
#
_entry.id   AF-A0A929G7W9-F1
#
_cell.length_a   1.000
_cell.length_b   1.000
_cell.length_c   1.000
_cell.angle_alpha   90.00
_cell.angle_beta   90.00
_cell.angle_gamma   90.00
#
_symmetry.space_group_name_H-M   'P 1'
#
loop_
_entity.id
_entity.type
_entity.pdbx_description
1 polymer ?
#
loop_
_entity_poly.entity_id
_entity_poly.type
_entity_poly.pdbx_seq_one_letter_code
_entity_poly.pdbx_strand_id
1 'polypeptide(L)'
;KVVAARTQVRDARFAEMRQRLEQEGVEGVFAACVRCHNCMTVCPVCYCKTCLFKSPVFDHEPMQYMNWAQRKGAYRLPADTMLFHLTRLNHMVLSCIGCGMCTSDCPAELPVGLVFRTIGQQVQAVFDYVPGRSVEDPLPLVTFREDEWTEVGEE
;
A
#
# COMPACT_ATOMS: atom_id res chain seq x y z
N LYS A 1 -9.65 -29.39 -7.84
CA LYS A 1 -8.41 -29.74 -7.09
C LYS A 1 -7.39 -28.60 -7.10
N VAL A 2 -6.96 -28.08 -8.27
CA VAL A 2 -5.92 -27.01 -8.36
C VAL A 2 -6.34 -25.67 -7.75
N VAL A 3 -7.57 -25.20 -8.01
CA VAL A 3 -8.06 -23.91 -7.46
C VAL A 3 -8.04 -23.92 -5.93
N ALA A 4 -8.61 -24.96 -5.31
CA ALA A 4 -8.63 -25.10 -3.85
C ALA A 4 -7.20 -25.11 -3.25
N ALA A 5 -6.26 -25.83 -3.87
CA ALA A 5 -4.87 -25.84 -3.42
C ALA A 5 -4.21 -24.44 -3.53
N ARG A 6 -4.43 -23.71 -4.62
CA ARG A 6 -3.91 -22.35 -4.80
C ARG A 6 -4.52 -21.36 -3.81
N THR A 7 -5.82 -21.49 -3.54
CA THR A 7 -6.52 -20.68 -2.53
C THR A 7 -5.94 -20.92 -1.15
N GLN A 8 -5.73 -22.19 -0.76
CA GLN A 8 -5.12 -22.53 0.52
C GLN A 8 -3.72 -21.92 0.69
N VAL A 9 -2.87 -22.00 -0.35
CA VAL A 9 -1.54 -21.40 -0.32
C VAL A 9 -1.62 -19.87 -0.21
N ARG A 10 -2.50 -19.23 -0.99
CA ARG A 10 -2.72 -17.78 -0.92
C ARG A 10 -3.11 -17.36 0.50
N ASP A 11 -4.07 -18.05 1.10
CA ASP A 11 -4.60 -17.70 2.42
C ASP A 11 -3.56 -17.90 3.52
N ALA A 12 -2.74 -18.96 3.41
CA ALA A 12 -1.58 -19.15 4.29
C ALA A 12 -0.57 -18.00 4.17
N ARG A 13 -0.22 -17.57 2.94
CA ARG A 13 0.69 -16.43 2.72
C ARG A 13 0.15 -15.12 3.27
N PHE A 14 -1.16 -14.89 3.17
CA PHE A 14 -1.78 -13.71 3.77
C PHE A 14 -1.80 -13.77 5.29
N ALA A 15 -2.02 -14.94 5.89
CA ALA A 15 -1.92 -15.12 7.34
C ALA A 15 -0.49 -14.85 7.84
N GLU A 16 0.52 -15.41 7.18
CA GLU A 16 1.95 -15.15 7.48
C GLU A 16 2.26 -13.66 7.39
N MET A 17 1.80 -12.97 6.33
CA MET A 17 2.06 -11.55 6.16
C MET A 17 1.34 -10.69 7.22
N ARG A 18 0.11 -11.03 7.60
CA ARG A 18 -0.60 -10.34 8.70
C ARG A 18 0.17 -10.45 10.01
N GLN A 19 0.60 -11.66 10.37
CA GLN A 19 1.41 -11.88 11.57
C GLN A 19 2.71 -11.07 11.53
N ARG A 20 3.38 -11.03 10.37
CA ARG A 20 4.59 -10.23 10.20
C ARG A 20 4.33 -8.73 10.37
N LEU A 21 3.23 -8.22 9.82
CA LEU A 21 2.82 -6.82 9.96
C LEU A 21 2.47 -6.47 11.41
N GLU A 22 1.88 -7.39 12.18
CA GLU A 22 1.61 -7.20 13.61
C GLU A 22 2.89 -7.16 14.44
N GLN A 23 3.88 -7.98 14.09
CA GLN A 23 5.15 -8.08 14.82
C GLN A 23 6.13 -6.95 14.51
N GLU A 24 6.32 -6.65 13.22
CA GLU A 24 7.33 -5.68 12.74
C GLU A 24 6.73 -4.28 12.50
N GLY A 25 5.40 -4.18 12.38
CA GLY A 25 4.76 -3.00 11.84
C GLY A 25 5.05 -2.81 10.34
N VAL A 26 4.34 -1.87 9.71
CA VAL A 26 4.62 -1.48 8.31
C VAL A 26 6.05 -0.91 8.19
N GLU A 27 6.55 -0.25 9.23
CA GLU A 27 7.89 0.35 9.25
C GLU A 27 8.98 -0.72 9.22
N GLY A 28 8.84 -1.78 10.03
CA GLY A 28 9.80 -2.89 10.05
C GLY A 28 9.78 -3.68 8.73
N VAL A 29 8.60 -4.00 8.20
CA VAL A 29 8.47 -4.73 6.93
C VAL A 29 9.14 -3.99 5.76
N PHE A 30 9.07 -2.65 5.76
CA PHE A 30 9.69 -1.80 4.73
C PHE A 30 11.01 -1.14 5.18
N ALA A 31 11.66 -1.66 6.22
CA ALA A 31 12.88 -1.06 6.78
C ALA A 31 14.04 -0.99 5.78
N ALA A 32 14.10 -1.89 4.80
CA ALA A 32 15.13 -1.88 3.75
C ALA A 32 14.76 -1.02 2.53
N CYS A 33 13.61 -0.33 2.53
CA CYS A 33 13.17 0.48 1.40
C CYS A 33 14.08 1.70 1.22
N VAL A 34 14.70 1.79 0.04
CA VAL A 34 15.55 2.90 -0.38
C VAL A 34 14.79 4.01 -1.10
N ARG A 35 13.45 3.95 -1.12
CA ARG A 35 12.56 4.96 -1.72
C ARG A 35 12.93 5.27 -3.18
N CYS A 36 13.32 4.25 -3.96
CA CYS A 36 13.64 4.39 -5.39
C CYS A 36 12.42 4.61 -6.29
N HIS A 37 11.20 4.52 -5.74
CA HIS A 37 9.93 4.72 -6.44
C HIS A 37 9.61 3.72 -7.57
N ASN A 38 10.45 2.72 -7.85
CA ASN A 38 10.17 1.70 -8.88
C ASN A 38 8.81 1.03 -8.68
N CYS A 39 8.50 0.60 -7.45
CA CYS A 39 7.22 -0.05 -7.13
C CYS A 39 5.99 0.82 -7.44
N MET A 40 6.14 2.15 -7.48
CA MET A 40 5.11 3.08 -7.92
C MET A 40 5.10 3.20 -9.44
N THR A 41 6.25 3.40 -10.07
CA THR A 41 6.38 3.63 -11.52
C THR A 41 5.88 2.45 -12.35
N VAL A 42 6.13 1.21 -11.91
CA VAL A 42 5.70 0.00 -12.63
C VAL A 42 4.25 -0.39 -12.36
N CYS A 43 3.57 0.30 -11.45
CA CYS A 43 2.23 -0.07 -11.04
C CYS A 43 1.18 0.54 -11.99
N PRO A 44 0.37 -0.28 -12.69
CA PRO A 44 -0.55 0.21 -13.71
C PRO A 44 -1.72 1.01 -13.14
N VAL A 45 -2.03 0.81 -11.86
CA VAL A 45 -3.07 1.57 -11.15
C VAL A 45 -2.54 2.84 -10.45
N CYS A 46 -1.24 3.10 -10.51
CA CYS A 46 -0.65 4.35 -10.02
C CYS A 46 -0.58 5.39 -11.16
N TYR A 47 -1.74 5.91 -11.58
CA TYR A 47 -1.87 6.82 -12.73
C TYR A 47 -2.09 8.29 -12.36
N CYS A 48 -1.92 8.68 -11.09
CA CYS A 48 -2.12 10.06 -10.63
C CYS A 48 -1.28 11.04 -11.47
N LYS A 49 -1.92 12.07 -12.04
CA LYS A 49 -1.24 13.13 -12.81
C LYS A 49 -0.28 13.95 -11.93
N THR A 50 -0.70 14.20 -10.70
CA THR A 50 0.09 14.89 -9.68
C THR A 50 0.31 13.94 -8.52
N CYS A 51 1.58 13.59 -8.26
CA CYS A 51 1.95 12.74 -7.14
C CYS A 51 2.71 13.57 -6.11
N LEU A 52 2.26 13.50 -4.85
CA LEU A 52 2.88 14.18 -3.72
C LEU A 52 4.39 13.85 -3.61
N PHE A 53 4.76 12.59 -3.83
CA PHE A 53 6.15 12.11 -3.76
C PHE A 53 6.99 12.41 -5.02
N LYS A 54 6.38 12.99 -6.06
CA LYS A 54 7.09 13.59 -7.19
C LYS A 54 7.11 15.12 -7.12
N SER A 55 6.50 15.71 -6.09
CA SER A 55 6.46 17.16 -5.92
C SER A 55 7.65 17.65 -5.09
N PRO A 56 8.00 18.94 -5.19
CA PRO A 56 9.06 19.54 -4.37
C PRO A 56 8.80 19.51 -2.86
N VAL A 57 7.58 19.18 -2.43
CA VAL A 57 7.19 19.16 -1.00
C VAL A 57 8.07 18.19 -0.19
N PHE A 58 8.56 17.10 -0.81
CA PHE A 58 9.42 16.10 -0.18
C PHE A 58 10.89 16.19 -0.62
N ASP A 59 11.24 17.23 -1.39
CA ASP A 59 12.60 17.53 -1.82
C ASP A 59 13.21 18.58 -0.89
N HIS A 60 13.45 18.17 0.35
CA HIS A 60 13.99 19.06 1.38
C HIS A 60 15.46 19.34 1.14
N GLU A 61 15.89 20.58 1.41
CA GLU A 61 17.31 20.92 1.39
C GLU A 61 18.11 20.09 2.42
N PRO A 62 19.38 19.74 2.13
CA PRO A 62 20.22 18.94 3.04
C PRO A 62 20.26 19.45 4.48
N MET A 63 20.27 20.78 4.66
CA MET A 63 20.28 21.42 5.98
C MET A 63 19.02 21.14 6.80
N GLN A 64 17.86 20.92 6.17
CA GLN A 64 16.64 20.59 6.89
C GLN A 64 16.74 19.22 7.56
N TYR A 65 17.30 18.22 6.87
CA TYR A 65 17.53 16.88 7.46
C TYR A 65 18.49 16.94 8.65
N MET A 66 19.55 17.75 8.55
CA MET A 66 20.49 17.98 9.67
C MET A 66 19.79 18.62 10.87
N ASN A 67 18.97 19.65 10.63
CA ASN A 67 18.19 20.31 11.68
C ASN A 67 17.21 19.35 12.36
N TRP A 68 16.53 18.48 11.59
CA TRP A 68 15.65 17.46 12.16
C TRP A 68 16.40 16.41 12.96
N ALA A 69 17.55 15.95 12.47
CA ALA A 69 18.40 15.00 13.18
C ALA A 69 18.91 15.59 14.51
N GLN A 70 19.34 16.86 14.53
CA GLN A 70 19.75 17.54 15.76
C GLN A 70 18.59 17.67 16.76
N ARG A 71 17.39 18.04 16.30
CA ARG A 71 16.21 18.21 17.16
C ARG A 71 15.68 16.88 17.71
N LYS A 72 15.75 15.81 16.93
CA LYS A 72 15.20 14.48 17.27
C LYS A 72 16.25 13.51 17.82
N GLY A 73 17.52 13.91 17.85
CA GLY A 73 18.67 13.05 18.18
C GLY A 73 19.11 12.12 17.04
N ALA A 74 18.17 11.63 16.24
CA ALA A 74 18.43 10.88 15.01
C ALA A 74 17.31 11.12 13.98
N TYR A 75 17.62 10.84 12.71
CA TYR A 75 16.62 10.88 11.65
C TYR A 75 16.83 9.73 10.67
N ARG A 76 15.77 8.96 10.40
CA ARG A 76 15.81 7.82 9.47
C ARG A 76 15.94 8.32 8.03
N LEU A 77 16.86 7.73 7.27
CA LEU A 77 17.02 7.96 5.83
C LEU A 77 16.84 6.65 5.06
N PRO A 78 16.09 6.65 3.94
CA PRO A 78 15.34 7.78 3.38
C PRO A 78 14.18 8.24 4.29
N ALA A 79 13.90 9.53 4.26
CA ALA A 79 12.79 10.11 5.02
C ALA A 79 11.43 9.59 4.51
N ASP A 80 10.41 9.62 5.37
CA ASP A 80 9.01 9.45 4.96
C ASP A 80 8.69 8.12 4.25
N THR A 81 9.52 7.08 4.42
CA THR A 81 9.28 5.75 3.84
C THR A 81 7.89 5.21 4.22
N MET A 82 7.52 5.36 5.48
CA MET A 82 6.20 4.96 5.99
C MET A 82 5.07 5.71 5.30
N LEU A 83 5.18 7.03 5.25
CA LEU A 83 4.19 7.89 4.59
C LEU A 83 4.05 7.54 3.10
N PHE A 84 5.16 7.25 2.41
CA PHE A 84 5.17 6.79 1.03
C PHE A 84 4.33 5.52 0.83
N HIS A 85 4.58 4.48 1.63
CA HIS A 85 3.88 3.21 1.48
C HIS A 85 2.40 3.29 1.88
N LEU A 86 2.06 4.01 2.96
CA LEU A 86 0.67 4.18 3.41
C LEU A 86 -0.16 5.01 2.43
N THR A 87 0.35 6.16 1.98
CA THR A 87 -0.35 6.99 0.99
C THR A 87 -0.54 6.23 -0.31
N ARG A 88 0.51 5.54 -0.79
CA ARG A 88 0.39 4.74 -2.01
C ARG A 88 -0.66 3.64 -1.83
N LEU A 89 -0.62 2.88 -0.75
CA LEU A 89 -1.59 1.84 -0.45
C LEU A 89 -3.01 2.42 -0.46
N ASN A 90 -3.26 3.50 0.29
CA ASN A 90 -4.57 4.14 0.38
C ASN A 90 -5.16 4.48 -1.00
N HIS A 91 -4.34 4.99 -1.93
CA HIS A 91 -4.83 5.36 -3.26
C HIS A 91 -5.22 4.17 -4.14
N MET A 92 -4.60 3.00 -3.95
CA MET A 92 -4.78 1.84 -4.84
C MET A 92 -5.41 0.62 -4.18
N VAL A 93 -5.68 0.65 -2.88
CA VAL A 93 -6.05 -0.53 -2.08
C VAL A 93 -7.29 -1.24 -2.64
N LEU A 94 -8.28 -0.49 -3.12
CA LEU A 94 -9.49 -1.05 -3.74
C LEU A 94 -9.25 -1.56 -5.16
N SER A 95 -8.36 -0.94 -5.92
CA SER A 95 -8.10 -1.27 -7.33
C SER A 95 -6.99 -2.30 -7.54
N CYS A 96 -6.26 -2.67 -6.49
CA CYS A 96 -5.13 -3.59 -6.60
C CYS A 96 -5.59 -5.02 -6.92
N ILE A 97 -5.27 -5.53 -8.11
CA ILE A 97 -5.55 -6.93 -8.51
C ILE A 97 -4.45 -7.92 -8.09
N GLY A 98 -3.29 -7.43 -7.65
CA GLY A 98 -2.17 -8.29 -7.25
C GLY A 98 -1.30 -8.78 -8.41
N CYS A 99 -1.06 -7.93 -9.41
CA CYS A 99 -0.21 -8.25 -10.57
C CYS A 99 1.27 -8.51 -10.23
N GLY A 100 1.74 -8.13 -9.04
CA GLY A 100 3.07 -8.49 -8.53
C GLY A 100 4.24 -7.65 -9.04
N MET A 101 4.05 -6.77 -10.03
CA MET A 101 5.13 -5.94 -10.59
C MET A 101 5.87 -5.12 -9.52
N CYS A 102 5.15 -4.56 -8.54
CA CYS A 102 5.78 -3.80 -7.47
C CYS A 102 6.76 -4.60 -6.59
N THR A 103 6.57 -5.91 -6.46
CA THR A 103 7.53 -6.82 -5.80
C THR A 103 8.66 -7.19 -6.76
N SER A 104 8.32 -7.53 -8.00
CA SER A 104 9.28 -7.96 -9.02
C SER A 104 10.33 -6.91 -9.34
N ASP A 105 9.95 -5.63 -9.36
CA ASP A 105 10.85 -4.51 -9.70
C ASP A 105 11.49 -3.85 -8.46
N CYS A 106 11.30 -4.42 -7.27
CA CYS A 106 11.91 -3.90 -6.06
C CYS A 106 13.37 -4.36 -5.96
N PRO A 107 14.37 -3.47 -6.03
CA PRO A 107 15.78 -3.87 -5.94
C PRO A 107 16.18 -4.36 -4.54
N ALA A 108 15.34 -4.12 -3.53
CA ALA A 108 15.54 -4.59 -2.15
C ALA A 108 14.69 -5.83 -1.83
N GLU A 109 14.08 -6.47 -2.85
CA GLU A 109 13.27 -7.69 -2.72
C GLU A 109 12.13 -7.58 -1.68
N LEU A 110 11.60 -6.37 -1.49
CA LEU A 110 10.54 -6.13 -0.51
C LEU A 110 9.22 -6.76 -0.96
N PRO A 111 8.41 -7.31 -0.04
CA PRO A 111 7.16 -7.99 -0.36
C PRO A 111 5.99 -7.01 -0.62
N VAL A 112 6.23 -5.93 -1.37
CA VAL A 112 5.28 -4.82 -1.56
C VAL A 112 3.91 -5.30 -2.02
N GLY A 113 3.86 -6.16 -3.04
CA GLY A 113 2.63 -6.73 -3.57
C GLY A 113 1.89 -7.62 -2.57
N LEU A 114 2.62 -8.40 -1.76
CA LEU A 114 2.01 -9.28 -0.76
C LEU A 114 1.41 -8.47 0.39
N VAL A 115 2.12 -7.45 0.89
CA VAL A 115 1.58 -6.51 1.89
C VAL A 115 0.31 -5.86 1.36
N PHE A 116 0.36 -5.32 0.14
CA PHE A 116 -0.76 -4.56 -0.42
C PHE A 116 -1.96 -5.45 -0.73
N ARG A 117 -1.76 -6.71 -1.13
CA ARG A 117 -2.86 -7.66 -1.31
C ARG A 117 -3.42 -8.19 0.00
N THR A 118 -2.58 -8.38 1.02
CA THR A 118 -3.02 -8.82 2.34
C THR A 118 -3.95 -7.78 2.97
N ILE A 119 -3.56 -6.50 2.94
CA ILE A 119 -4.41 -5.41 3.44
C ILE A 119 -5.58 -5.18 2.49
N GLY A 120 -5.32 -5.15 1.18
CA GLY A 120 -6.33 -4.90 0.16
C GLY A 120 -7.48 -5.90 0.16
N GLN A 121 -7.23 -7.18 0.44
CA GLN A 121 -8.30 -8.17 0.55
C GLN A 121 -9.33 -7.80 1.62
N GLN A 122 -8.88 -7.33 2.79
CA GLN A 122 -9.78 -6.96 3.88
C GLN A 122 -10.61 -5.74 3.49
N VAL A 123 -9.96 -4.70 2.95
CA VAL A 123 -10.65 -3.47 2.52
C VAL A 123 -11.64 -3.77 1.38
N GLN A 124 -11.24 -4.55 0.39
CA GLN A 124 -12.09 -4.96 -0.73
C GLN A 124 -13.32 -5.74 -0.26
N ALA A 125 -13.17 -6.62 0.74
CA ALA A 125 -14.27 -7.39 1.31
C ALA A 125 -15.30 -6.52 2.06
N VAL A 126 -14.86 -5.44 2.72
CA VAL A 126 -15.77 -4.50 3.41
C VAL A 126 -16.76 -3.84 2.43
N PHE A 127 -16.34 -3.62 1.19
CA PHE A 127 -17.18 -3.03 0.13
C PHE A 127 -17.82 -4.07 -0.81
N ASP A 128 -17.67 -5.37 -0.55
CA ASP A 128 -18.02 -6.45 -1.47
C ASP A 128 -17.51 -6.22 -2.91
N TYR A 129 -16.30 -5.65 -3.03
CA TYR A 129 -15.75 -5.20 -4.29
C TYR A 129 -14.63 -6.12 -4.78
N VAL A 130 -14.72 -6.57 -6.03
CA VAL A 130 -13.68 -7.39 -6.67
C VAL A 130 -12.98 -6.58 -7.76
N PRO A 131 -11.73 -6.13 -7.56
CA PRO A 131 -11.05 -5.29 -8.53
C PRO A 131 -10.85 -5.99 -9.87
N GLY A 132 -11.14 -5.28 -10.95
CA GLY A 132 -10.94 -5.74 -12.33
C GLY A 132 -11.92 -6.82 -12.78
N ARG A 133 -13.01 -7.06 -12.04
CA ARG A 133 -14.07 -7.99 -12.43
C ARG A 133 -14.86 -7.50 -13.65
N SER A 134 -15.20 -6.22 -13.67
CA SER A 134 -16.00 -5.56 -14.72
C SER A 134 -15.63 -4.07 -14.75
N VAL A 135 -15.79 -3.43 -15.92
CA VAL A 135 -15.61 -1.97 -16.06
C VAL A 135 -16.86 -1.19 -15.69
N GLU A 136 -18.00 -1.89 -15.63
CA GLU A 136 -19.30 -1.39 -15.22
C GLU A 136 -19.45 -1.37 -13.69
N ASP A 137 -18.64 -2.14 -12.95
CA ASP A 137 -18.59 -2.12 -11.49
C ASP A 137 -17.91 -0.81 -11.01
N PRO A 138 -18.66 0.12 -10.39
CA PRO A 138 -18.09 1.40 -9.99
C PRO A 138 -17.17 1.25 -8.78
N LEU A 139 -16.11 2.06 -8.72
CA LEU A 139 -15.17 2.06 -7.59
C LEU A 139 -15.86 2.63 -6.32
N PRO A 140 -15.80 1.93 -5.17
CA PRO A 140 -16.53 2.36 -3.97
C PRO A 140 -16.22 3.79 -3.49
N LEU A 141 -14.94 4.17 -3.39
CA LEU A 141 -14.54 5.49 -2.84
C LEU A 141 -14.75 6.69 -3.79
N VAL A 142 -15.34 6.48 -4.96
CA VAL A 142 -15.71 7.57 -5.88
C VAL A 142 -17.20 7.55 -6.22
N THR A 143 -17.96 6.69 -5.56
CA THR A 143 -19.39 6.48 -5.78
C THR A 143 -20.11 6.69 -4.47
N PHE A 144 -21.20 7.45 -4.49
CA PHE A 144 -22.03 7.63 -3.32
C PHE A 144 -23.20 6.64 -3.34
N ARG A 145 -23.48 6.03 -2.20
CA ARG A 145 -24.65 5.17 -1.96
C ARG A 145 -25.35 5.65 -0.69
N GLU A 146 -26.63 5.96 -0.79
CA GLU A 146 -27.41 6.53 0.32
C GLU A 146 -27.56 5.53 1.48
N ASP A 147 -27.64 4.24 1.16
CA ASP A 147 -27.85 3.12 2.09
C ASP A 147 -26.54 2.41 2.49
N GLU A 148 -25.38 3.04 2.28
CA GLU A 148 -24.07 2.46 2.65
C GLU A 148 -23.69 2.78 4.10
N TRP A 149 -23.43 1.72 4.88
CA TRP A 149 -22.91 1.77 6.25
C TRP A 149 -23.72 2.64 7.22
N THR A 150 -25.05 2.50 7.20
CA THR A 150 -25.95 3.17 8.15
C THR A 150 -25.63 2.87 9.62
N GLU A 151 -24.94 1.77 9.91
CA GLU A 151 -24.52 1.37 11.26
C GLU A 151 -23.22 2.08 11.74
N VAL A 152 -22.44 2.68 10.84
CA VAL A 152 -21.13 3.29 11.17
C VAL A 152 -21.34 4.76 11.54
N GLY A 153 -21.40 5.05 12.84
CA GLY A 153 -21.54 6.41 13.39
C GLY A 153 -22.82 6.68 14.18
N GLU A 154 -23.68 5.67 14.35
CA GLU A 154 -24.85 5.71 15.24
C GLU A 154 -24.59 5.16 16.66
N GLU A 155 -23.33 4.77 16.96
CA GLU A 155 -22.83 4.49 18.32
C GLU A 155 -21.89 5.61 18.81
#